data_AF-A0A2E3B3M2-F1
#
_entry.id   AF-A0A2E3B3M2-F1
#
_cell.length_a   1.000
_cell.length_b   1.000
_cell.length_c   1.000
_cell.angle_alpha   90.00
_cell.angle_beta   90.00
_cell.angle_gamma   90.00
#
_symmetry.space_group_name_H-M   'P 1'
#
loop_
_entity.id
_entity.type
_entity.pdbx_description
1 polymer ?
#
loop_
_entity_poly.entity_id
_entity_poly.type
_entity_poly.pdbx_seq_one_letter_code
_entity_poly.pdbx_strand_id
1 'polypeptide(L)' 'MKNFTSFTWLYMISAFISFLISVALWFFADDAKLEAIFVGIWVPSIIGLGSALERKLDE' A
#
# COMPACT_ATOMS: atom_id res chain seq x y z
N MET A 1 -8.23 -7.20 21.90
CA MET A 1 -8.51 -6.64 20.56
C MET A 1 -7.45 -5.57 20.32
N LYS A 2 -6.63 -5.67 19.26
CA LYS A 2 -5.69 -4.59 18.94
C LYS A 2 -6.51 -3.37 18.57
N ASN A 3 -6.24 -2.23 19.21
CA ASN A 3 -6.84 -0.97 18.82
C ASN A 3 -6.10 -0.47 17.59
N PHE A 4 -6.83 -0.23 16.50
CA PHE A 4 -6.25 0.35 15.30
C PHE A 4 -5.84 1.79 15.61
N THR A 5 -4.54 2.08 15.50
CA THR A 5 -4.00 3.41 15.73
C THR A 5 -4.17 4.26 14.47
N SER A 6 -4.01 5.58 14.59
CA SER A 6 -3.98 6.47 13.42
C SER A 6 -2.89 6.07 12.42
N PHE A 7 -1.78 5.50 12.90
CA PHE A 7 -0.70 5.01 12.06
C PHE A 7 -1.12 3.76 11.27
N THR A 8 -1.87 2.84 11.87
CA THR A 8 -2.44 1.68 11.18
C THR A 8 -3.27 2.11 9.98
N TRP A 9 -4.16 3.08 10.19
CA TRP A 9 -5.00 3.62 9.11
C TRP A 9 -4.20 4.32 8.02
N LEU A 10 -3.10 5.02 8.38
CA LEU A 10 -2.25 5.71 7.41
C LEU A 10 -1.69 4.74 6.37
N TYR A 11 -0.98 3.68 6.80
CA TYR A 11 -0.35 2.77 5.84
C TYR A 11 -1.39 1.88 5.11
N MET A 12 -2.52 1.56 5.75
CA MET A 12 -3.62 0.85 5.08
C MET A 12 -4.25 1.68 3.97
N ILE A 13 -4.52 2.96 4.21
CA ILE A 13 -5.05 3.87 3.19
C ILE A 13 -4.02 4.08 2.08
N SER A 14 -2.73 4.26 2.41
CA SER A 14 -1.67 4.36 1.39
C SER A 14 -1.58 3.12 0.50
N ALA A 15 -1.67 1.92 1.08
CA ALA A 15 -1.67 0.67 0.33
C ALA A 15 -2.91 0.55 -0.57
N PHE A 16 -4.08 0.97 -0.09
CA PHE A 16 -5.31 0.98 -0.88
C PHE A 16 -5.25 1.97 -2.05
N ILE A 17 -4.71 3.18 -1.84
CA ILE A 17 -4.48 4.15 -2.91
C ILE A 17 -3.50 3.58 -3.95
N SER A 18 -2.41 2.95 -3.51
CA SER A 18 -1.46 2.28 -4.42
C SER A 18 -2.14 1.20 -5.27
N PHE A 19 -3.03 0.42 -4.66
CA PHE A 19 -3.81 -0.58 -5.38
C PHE A 19 -4.72 0.05 -6.45
N LEU A 20 -5.46 1.11 -6.12
CA LEU A 20 -6.33 1.80 -7.08
C LEU A 20 -5.52 2.39 -8.25
N ILE A 21 -4.34 2.97 -7.98
CA ILE A 21 -3.45 3.48 -9.02
C ILE A 21 -2.96 2.35 -9.93
N SER A 22 -2.56 1.20 -9.36
CA SER A 22 -2.15 0.02 -10.14
C SER A 22 -3.26 -0.47 -11.08
N VAL A 23 -4.48 -0.60 -10.56
CA VAL A 23 -5.67 -0.97 -11.35
C VAL A 23 -5.95 0.08 -12.42
N ALA A 24 -5.88 1.36 -12.08
CA ALA A 24 -6.13 2.43 -13.05
C ALA A 24 -5.10 2.44 -14.18
N LEU A 25 -3.81 2.26 -13.88
CA LEU A 25 -2.75 2.16 -14.89
C LEU A 25 -2.92 0.93 -15.78
N TRP A 26 -3.34 -0.20 -15.23
CA TRP A 26 -3.52 -1.43 -16.02
C TRP A 26 -4.65 -1.33 -17.04
N PHE A 27 -5.75 -0.65 -16.69
CA PHE A 27 -6.97 -0.64 -17.50
C PHE A 27 -7.21 0.66 -18.29
N PHE A 28 -6.69 1.81 -17.82
CA PHE A 28 -6.99 3.12 -18.41
C PHE A 28 -5.78 3.85 -18.99
N ALA A 29 -4.55 3.37 -18.79
CA ALA A 29 -3.36 3.99 -19.35
C ALA A 29 -2.76 3.12 -20.45
N ASP A 30 -2.65 3.71 -21.65
CA ASP A 30 -1.97 3.08 -22.78
C ASP A 30 -0.47 2.94 -22.47
N ASP A 31 0.10 1.79 -22.82
CA ASP A 31 1.52 1.45 -22.64
C ASP A 31 2.08 1.51 -21.20
N ALA A 32 1.25 1.67 -20.16
CA ALA A 32 1.68 1.81 -18.77
C ALA A 32 1.62 0.50 -17.93
N LYS A 33 1.68 -0.66 -18.59
CA LYS A 33 1.50 -1.96 -17.91
C LYS A 33 2.65 -2.31 -16.98
N LEU A 34 3.87 -1.87 -17.29
CA LEU A 34 5.04 -2.13 -16.44
C LEU A 34 4.94 -1.35 -15.13
N GLU A 35 4.53 -0.09 -15.23
CA GLU A 35 4.24 0.82 -14.12
C GLU A 35 3.12 0.26 -13.25
N ALA A 36 2.05 -0.24 -13.86
CA ALA A 36 0.96 -0.90 -13.14
C ALA A 36 1.47 -2.07 -12.27
N ILE A 37 2.40 -2.89 -12.78
CA ILE A 37 3.01 -3.99 -12.04
C ILE A 37 3.88 -3.46 -10.89
N PHE A 38 4.76 -2.48 -11.15
CA PHE A 38 5.62 -1.91 -10.12
C PHE A 38 4.81 -1.28 -8.98
N VAL A 39 3.78 -0.49 -9.30
CA VAL A 39 2.88 0.10 -8.31
C VAL A 39 2.06 -0.97 -7.58
N GLY A 40 1.73 -2.08 -8.24
CA GLY A 40 1.10 -3.24 -7.62
C GLY A 40 1.99 -3.89 -6.55
N ILE A 41 3.30 -4.02 -6.80
CA ILE A 41 4.29 -4.56 -5.86
C ILE A 41 4.51 -3.64 -4.65
N TRP A 42 4.22 -2.34 -4.78
CA TRP A 42 4.29 -1.43 -3.64
C TRP A 42 3.26 -1.74 -2.56
N VAL A 43 2.10 -2.33 -2.90
CA VAL A 43 1.04 -2.69 -1.93
C VAL A 43 1.57 -3.60 -0.80
N PRO A 44 2.13 -4.80 -1.07
CA PRO A 44 2.70 -5.64 -0.01
C PRO A 44 3.92 -5.00 0.67
N SER A 45 4.65 -4.12 -0.03
CA SER A 45 5.81 -3.41 0.53
C SER A 45 5.42 -2.36 1.58
N ILE A 46 4.36 -1.58 1.31
CA ILE A 46 3.80 -0.58 2.22
C ILE A 46 3.23 -1.26 3.46
N ILE A 47 2.46 -2.35 3.28
CA ILE A 47 1.90 -3.12 4.40
C ILE A 47 3.02 -3.74 5.24
N GLY A 48 4.01 -4.38 4.61
CA GLY A 48 5.14 -4.99 5.30
C GLY A 48 5.95 -3.98 6.11
N LEU A 49 6.27 -2.82 5.53
CA LEU A 49 6.98 -1.76 6.24
C LEU A 49 6.12 -1.13 7.35
N GLY A 50 4.84 -0.84 7.06
CA GLY A 50 3.91 -0.27 8.03
C GLY A 50 3.75 -1.14 9.26
N SER A 51 3.52 -2.44 9.08
CA SER A 51 3.42 -3.39 10.19
C SER A 51 4.74 -3.56 10.96
N ALA A 52 5.89 -3.51 10.28
CA ALA A 52 7.20 -3.59 10.95
C ALA A 52 7.49 -2.34 11.81
N LEU A 53 7.13 -1.15 11.31
CA LEU A 53 7.27 0.11 12.05
C LEU A 53 6.29 0.20 13.22
N GLU A 54 5.04 -0.21 13.02
CA GLU A 54 4.03 -0.27 14.08
C GLU A 54 4.48 -1.16 15.22
N ARG A 55 5.05 -2.34 14.91
CA ARG A 55 5.60 -3.23 15.94
C ARG A 55 6.72 -2.56 16.76
N LYS A 56 7.56 -1.73 16.14
CA LYS A 56 8.61 -0.99 16.85
C LYS A 56 8.10 0.18 17.69
N LEU A 57 6.93 0.74 17.36
CA LEU A 57 6.29 1.80 18.15
C LEU A 57 5.57 1.24 19.38
N ASP A 58 5.17 -0.03 19.32
CA ASP A 58 4.54 -0.78 20.42
C ASP A 58 5.56 -1.34 21.45
N GLU A 59 6.87 -1.32 21.14
CA GLU A 59 8.00 -1.75 22.00
C GLU A 59 8.45 -0.63 22.96
#